data_AF-A0A9Q3PUF5-F1
#
_entry.id   AF-A0A9Q3PUF5-F1
#
_cell.length_a   1.000
_cell.length_b   1.000
_cell.length_c   1.000
_cell.angle_alpha   90.00
_cell.angle_beta   90.00
_cell.angle_gamma   90.00
#
_symmetry.space_group_name_H-M   'P 1'
#
loop_
_entity.id
_entity.type
_entity.pdbx_description
1 polymer ?
#
loop_
_entity_poly.entity_id
_entity_poly.type
_entity_poly.pdbx_seq_one_letter_code
_entity_poly.pdbx_strand_id
1 'polypeptide(L)'
;MQTLTLRRLKANLLDLPKKVQHGVGIEIYEPWKTIYFKKHEEYSALYGKQRSKAVQWDSSEFSSRLSDLRQLCNHPELIEREEGGRRYTCKEESKVVHLASHLKEVFEKEPGLRYPKAVVFSE
;
A
#
# COMPACT_ATOMS: atom_id res chain seq x y z
N MET A 1 -1.99 -23.03 -37.00
CA MET A 1 -2.17 -21.60 -37.36
C MET A 1 -1.41 -20.76 -36.35
N GLN A 2 -0.36 -20.05 -36.76
CA GLN A 2 0.33 -19.10 -35.87
C GLN A 2 -0.42 -17.77 -35.90
N THR A 3 -0.97 -17.38 -34.76
CA THR A 3 -1.56 -16.05 -34.57
C THR A 3 -0.44 -15.03 -34.40
N LEU A 4 -0.17 -14.26 -35.45
CA LEU A 4 0.75 -13.12 -35.37
C LEU A 4 0.04 -11.98 -34.63
N THR A 5 0.67 -11.46 -33.58
CA THR A 5 0.16 -10.30 -32.84
C THR A 5 1.02 -9.09 -33.12
N LEU A 6 0.39 -7.99 -33.53
CA LEU A 6 1.05 -6.70 -33.76
C LEU A 6 0.77 -5.78 -32.57
N ARG A 7 1.84 -5.27 -31.94
CA ARG A 7 1.76 -4.29 -30.84
C ARG A 7 2.49 -3.01 -31.23
N ARG A 8 1.80 -1.87 -31.12
CA ARG A 8 2.41 -0.54 -31.23
C ARG A 8 2.56 0.09 -29.85
N LEU A 9 3.70 0.75 -29.61
CA LEU A 9 3.98 1.45 -28.37
C LEU A 9 3.73 2.95 -28.58
N LYS A 10 3.13 3.62 -27.59
CA LYS A 10 2.93 5.08 -27.64
C LYS A 10 4.25 5.83 -27.83
N ALA A 11 5.33 5.34 -27.21
CA ALA A 11 6.68 5.90 -27.35
C ALA A 11 7.24 5.86 -28.79
N ASN A 12 6.75 4.96 -29.64
CA ASN A 12 7.21 4.84 -31.03
C ASN A 12 6.40 5.71 -31.99
N LEU A 13 5.26 6.25 -31.54
CA LEU A 13 4.31 6.96 -32.38
C LEU A 13 4.10 8.42 -31.96
N LEU A 14 4.34 8.74 -30.69
CA LEU A 14 4.06 10.03 -30.09
C LEU A 14 5.30 10.53 -29.36
N ASP A 15 5.60 11.82 -29.50
CA ASP A 15 6.66 12.51 -28.75
C ASP A 15 6.17 12.87 -27.33
N LEU A 16 5.92 11.83 -26.52
CA LEU A 16 5.45 12.00 -25.15
C LEU A 16 6.62 12.21 -24.19
N PRO A 17 6.46 13.06 -23.16
CA PRO A 17 7.42 13.15 -22.08
C PRO A 17 7.70 11.78 -21.45
N LYS A 18 8.95 11.55 -21.06
CA LYS A 18 9.36 10.29 -20.45
C LYS A 18 8.58 10.07 -19.14
N LYS A 19 7.91 8.92 -19.03
CA LYS A 19 7.31 8.50 -17.76
C LYS A 19 8.43 8.31 -16.71
N VAL A 20 8.30 9.00 -15.59
CA VAL A 20 9.16 8.81 -14.41
C VAL A 20 8.41 7.96 -13.40
N GLN A 21 9.08 6.99 -12.80
CA GLN A 21 8.52 6.12 -11.77
C GLN A 21 9.52 6.00 -10.62
N HIS A 22 9.04 6.27 -9.41
CA HIS A 22 9.82 6.15 -8.19
C HIS A 22 9.14 5.15 -7.25
N GLY A 23 9.93 4.27 -6.65
CA GLY A 23 9.48 3.48 -5.50
C GLY A 23 9.66 4.30 -4.23
N VAL A 24 8.59 4.42 -3.45
CA VAL A 24 8.62 5.18 -2.19
C VAL A 24 8.49 4.18 -1.04
N GLY A 25 9.54 4.09 -0.22
CA GLY A 25 9.51 3.35 1.04
C GLY A 25 8.92 4.23 2.14
N ILE A 26 7.83 3.79 2.77
CA ILE A 26 7.15 4.51 3.85
C ILE A 26 7.17 3.60 5.08
N GLU A 27 7.67 4.12 6.19
CA GLU A 27 7.62 3.41 7.47
C GLU A 27 6.23 3.45 8.07
N ILE A 28 5.81 2.35 8.71
CA ILE A 28 4.61 2.35 9.54
C ILE A 28 4.94 3.08 10.84
N TYR A 29 4.14 4.09 11.19
CA TYR A 29 4.32 4.86 12.41
C TYR A 29 3.58 4.23 13.60
N GLU A 30 4.01 4.59 14.81
CA GLU A 30 3.28 4.21 16.02
C GLU A 30 1.89 4.86 16.05
N PRO A 31 0.87 4.19 16.61
CA PRO A 31 0.93 2.90 17.31
C PRO A 31 0.85 1.66 16.40
N TRP A 32 0.58 1.87 15.11
CA TRP A 32 0.26 0.80 14.15
C TRP A 32 1.42 -0.13 13.89
N LYS A 33 2.65 0.38 14.00
CA LYS A 33 3.87 -0.40 13.91
C LYS A 33 3.88 -1.54 14.93
N THR A 34 3.57 -1.25 16.20
CA THR A 34 3.51 -2.26 17.26
C THR A 34 2.44 -3.33 16.96
N ILE A 35 1.24 -2.90 16.57
CA ILE A 35 0.13 -3.81 16.24
C ILE A 35 0.49 -4.70 15.04
N TYR A 36 1.07 -4.09 14.00
CA TYR A 36 1.52 -4.79 12.81
C TYR A 36 2.56 -5.87 13.15
N PHE A 37 3.60 -5.53 13.92
CA PHE A 37 4.65 -6.50 14.26
C PHE A 37 4.10 -7.68 15.05
N LYS A 38 3.20 -7.43 16.01
CA LYS A 38 2.53 -8.50 16.76
C LYS A 38 1.73 -9.42 15.83
N LYS A 39 0.85 -8.86 14.99
CA LYS A 39 0.06 -9.65 14.03
C LYS A 39 0.94 -10.38 13.02
N HIS A 40 2.05 -9.78 12.59
CA HIS A 40 2.99 -10.37 11.65
C HIS A 40 3.73 -11.55 12.27
N GLU A 41 4.15 -11.44 13.53
CA GLU A 41 4.78 -12.54 14.26
C GLU A 41 3.81 -13.72 14.43
N GLU A 42 2.57 -13.46 14.85
CA GLU A 42 1.51 -14.48 14.95
C GLU A 42 1.25 -15.15 13.60
N TYR A 43 1.14 -14.36 12.54
CA TYR A 43 0.96 -14.87 11.17
C TYR A 43 2.16 -15.74 10.73
N SER A 44 3.38 -15.27 10.99
CA SER A 44 4.62 -15.98 10.63
C SER A 44 4.78 -17.29 11.40
N ALA A 45 4.35 -17.34 12.67
CA ALA A 45 4.38 -18.56 13.46
C ALA A 45 3.44 -19.65 12.92
N LEU A 46 2.32 -19.26 12.30
CA LEU A 46 1.33 -20.17 11.73
C LEU A 46 1.65 -20.57 10.28
N TYR A 47 2.06 -19.61 9.46
CA TYR A 47 2.14 -19.74 8.00
C TYR A 47 3.53 -19.49 7.42
N GLY A 48 4.49 -19.05 8.24
CA GLY A 48 5.86 -18.78 7.80
C GLY A 48 6.62 -20.06 7.43
N LYS A 49 7.72 -19.86 6.70
CA LYS A 49 8.59 -20.96 6.22
C LYS A 49 9.13 -21.84 7.36
N GLN A 50 9.31 -21.28 8.56
CA GLN A 50 9.81 -21.95 9.76
C GLN A 50 8.72 -22.16 10.82
N ARG A 51 7.45 -22.29 10.41
CA ARG A 51 6.32 -22.45 11.35
C ARG A 51 6.58 -23.58 12.35
N SER A 52 6.29 -23.30 13.61
CA SER A 52 6.52 -24.24 14.71
C SER A 52 5.41 -25.28 14.85
N LYS A 53 4.24 -25.04 14.25
CA LYS A 53 3.07 -25.91 14.35
C LYS A 53 2.78 -26.62 13.03
N ALA A 54 2.63 -27.93 13.08
CA ALA A 54 2.07 -28.76 12.00
C ALA A 54 0.54 -28.61 11.91
N VAL A 55 0.05 -27.37 11.84
CA VAL A 55 -1.39 -27.07 11.73
C VAL A 55 -1.81 -27.26 10.27
N GLN A 56 -2.95 -27.92 10.08
CA GLN A 56 -3.59 -28.05 8.77
C GLN A 56 -3.86 -26.66 8.20
N TRP A 57 -3.54 -26.46 6.92
CA TRP A 57 -3.64 -25.16 6.29
C TRP A 57 -5.12 -24.78 6.06
N ASP A 58 -5.60 -23.77 6.78
CA ASP A 58 -6.85 -23.09 6.44
C ASP A 58 -6.54 -21.92 5.48
N SER A 59 -6.93 -22.06 4.21
CA SER A 59 -6.70 -21.03 3.19
C SER A 59 -7.48 -19.74 3.46
N SER A 60 -8.65 -19.84 4.11
CA SER A 60 -9.50 -18.70 4.43
C SER A 60 -8.89 -17.89 5.57
N GLU A 61 -8.43 -18.57 6.62
CA GLU A 61 -7.74 -17.91 7.73
C GLU A 61 -6.41 -17.28 7.27
N PHE A 62 -5.64 -18.00 6.44
CA PHE A 62 -4.44 -17.45 5.81
C PHE A 62 -4.71 -16.14 5.06
N SER A 63 -5.74 -16.16 4.20
CA SER A 63 -6.06 -15.01 3.34
C SER A 63 -6.59 -13.83 4.15
N SER A 64 -7.42 -14.13 5.15
CA SER A 64 -7.98 -13.13 6.07
C SER A 64 -6.86 -12.42 6.85
N ARG A 65 -5.97 -13.17 7.52
CA ARG A 65 -4.86 -12.57 8.29
C ARG A 65 -3.85 -11.83 7.40
N LEU A 66 -3.62 -12.30 6.18
CA LEU A 66 -2.81 -11.57 5.22
C LEU A 66 -3.47 -10.25 4.80
N SER A 67 -4.79 -10.27 4.61
CA SER A 67 -5.58 -9.06 4.33
C SER A 67 -5.47 -8.06 5.49
N ASP A 68 -5.60 -8.52 6.74
CA ASP A 68 -5.42 -7.68 7.93
C ASP A 68 -4.05 -6.98 7.94
N LEU A 69 -2.97 -7.73 7.69
CA LEU A 69 -1.62 -7.16 7.61
C LEU A 69 -1.50 -6.12 6.51
N ARG A 70 -2.11 -6.36 5.35
CA ARG A 70 -2.13 -5.39 4.24
C ARG A 70 -2.92 -4.14 4.60
N GLN A 71 -4.05 -4.28 5.29
CA GLN A 71 -4.86 -3.15 5.72
C GLN A 71 -4.17 -2.31 6.79
N LEU A 72 -3.46 -2.93 7.74
CA LEU A 72 -2.62 -2.19 8.70
C LEU A 72 -1.52 -1.36 8.04
N CYS A 73 -1.04 -1.73 6.84
CA CYS A 73 -0.11 -0.91 6.07
C CYS A 73 -0.79 0.23 5.29
N ASN A 74 -2.10 0.12 5.03
CA ASN A 74 -2.86 1.07 4.20
C ASN A 74 -3.67 2.02 5.08
N HIS A 75 -4.68 1.48 5.74
CA HIS A 75 -5.68 2.16 6.54
C HIS A 75 -5.97 1.34 7.80
N PRO A 76 -5.15 1.49 8.86
CA PRO A 76 -5.25 0.66 10.06
C PRO A 76 -6.59 0.75 10.80
N GLU A 77 -7.31 1.87 10.65
CA GLU A 77 -8.67 2.07 11.18
C GLU A 77 -9.64 0.97 10.72
N LEU A 78 -9.44 0.40 9.53
CA LEU A 78 -10.33 -0.63 8.99
C LEU A 78 -10.24 -1.96 9.75
N ILE A 79 -9.17 -2.17 10.52
CA ILE A 79 -8.94 -3.39 11.30
C ILE A 79 -9.37 -3.21 12.76
N GLU A 80 -9.07 -2.06 13.38
CA GLU A 80 -9.38 -1.77 14.80
C GLU A 80 -10.76 -1.14 14.98
N ARG A 81 -11.79 -1.60 14.26
CA ARG A 81 -13.19 -1.24 14.52
C ARG A 81 -13.73 -1.99 15.74
N GLU A 82 -13.07 -1.86 16.90
CA GLU A 82 -13.67 -2.30 18.15
C GLU A 82 -14.64 -1.24 18.67
N GLU A 83 -15.84 -1.68 19.06
CA GLU A 83 -16.89 -0.84 19.64
C GLU A 83 -16.38 -0.18 20.94
N GLY A 84 -16.11 1.13 20.88
CA GLY A 84 -15.55 1.93 21.99
C GLY A 84 -14.15 2.50 21.74
N GLY A 85 -13.58 2.30 20.55
CA GLY A 85 -12.20 2.63 20.20
C GLY A 85 -11.79 4.11 20.23
N ARG A 86 -10.49 4.31 20.49
CA ARG A 86 -9.73 5.58 20.45
C ARG A 86 -10.12 6.43 19.23
N ARG A 87 -10.21 7.75 19.42
CA ARG A 87 -10.46 8.72 18.34
C ARG A 87 -9.30 8.67 17.34
N TYR A 88 -9.48 7.90 16.27
CA TYR A 88 -8.56 7.76 15.15
C TYR A 88 -8.42 9.09 14.38
N THR A 89 -7.22 9.38 13.89
CA THR A 89 -7.01 10.52 12.99
C THR A 89 -6.17 10.11 11.79
N CYS A 90 -6.48 10.65 10.60
CA CYS A 90 -5.69 10.44 9.38
C CYS A 90 -4.22 10.87 9.48
N LYS A 91 -3.85 11.57 10.56
CA LYS A 91 -2.47 11.92 10.90
C LYS A 91 -1.66 10.73 11.43
N GLU A 92 -2.33 9.66 11.82
CA GLU A 92 -1.69 8.43 12.28
C GLU A 92 -1.43 7.45 11.13
N GLU A 93 -1.92 7.75 9.91
CA GLU A 93 -1.69 6.93 8.71
C GLU A 93 -0.45 7.37 7.94
N SER A 94 0.58 6.52 7.95
CA SER A 94 1.85 6.82 7.29
C SER A 94 1.70 7.15 5.81
N LYS A 95 0.87 6.41 5.05
CA LYS A 95 0.68 6.64 3.62
C LYS A 95 -0.06 7.94 3.32
N VAL A 96 -1.10 8.26 4.10
CA VAL A 96 -1.87 9.49 3.92
C VAL A 96 -1.07 10.71 4.29
N VAL A 97 -0.35 10.67 5.42
CA VAL A 97 0.56 11.76 5.84
C VAL A 97 1.63 11.99 4.77
N HIS A 98 2.26 10.93 4.29
CA HIS A 98 3.27 11.03 3.25
C HIS A 98 2.69 11.58 1.93
N LEU A 99 1.54 11.07 1.49
CA LEU A 99 0.86 11.53 0.27
C LEU A 99 0.50 13.02 0.37
N ALA A 100 -0.09 13.45 1.49
CA ALA A 100 -0.49 14.85 1.68
C ALA A 100 0.72 15.79 1.62
N SER A 101 1.82 15.44 2.30
CA SER A 101 3.07 16.21 2.23
C SER A 101 3.64 16.25 0.82
N HIS A 102 3.68 15.10 0.13
CA HIS A 102 4.23 15.02 -1.22
C HIS A 102 3.42 15.81 -2.24
N LEU A 103 2.08 15.71 -2.20
CA LEU A 103 1.20 16.49 -3.08
C LEU A 103 1.36 17.98 -2.85
N LYS A 104 1.49 18.42 -1.59
CA LYS A 104 1.75 19.82 -1.26
C LYS A 104 3.05 20.31 -1.91
N GLU A 105 4.13 19.54 -1.79
CA GLU A 105 5.41 19.89 -2.41
C GLU A 105 5.33 19.98 -3.93
N VAL A 106 4.70 19.00 -4.59
CA VAL A 106 4.54 18.98 -6.05
C VAL A 106 3.72 20.18 -6.53
N PHE A 107 2.63 20.51 -5.83
CA PHE A 107 1.76 21.61 -6.21
C PHE A 107 2.37 22.98 -5.95
N GLU A 108 3.28 23.11 -4.97
CA GLU A 108 3.95 24.37 -4.64
C GLU A 108 5.26 24.61 -5.42
N LYS A 109 5.99 23.55 -5.78
CA LYS A 109 7.41 23.66 -6.18
C LYS A 109 7.77 23.24 -7.60
N GLU A 110 6.86 22.74 -8.44
CA GLU A 110 7.23 22.35 -9.81
C GLU A 110 7.05 23.50 -10.83
N PRO A 111 8.11 24.27 -11.17
CA PRO A 111 8.05 25.31 -12.19
C PRO A 111 7.83 24.66 -13.57
N GLY A 112 6.60 24.76 -14.07
CA GLY A 112 6.23 24.28 -15.41
C GLY A 112 4.84 23.68 -15.50
N LEU A 113 4.27 23.24 -14.37
CA LEU A 113 2.89 22.76 -14.31
C LEU A 113 1.96 23.93 -13.96
N ARG A 114 1.26 24.49 -14.95
CA ARG A 114 0.25 25.54 -14.70
C ARG A 114 -0.88 25.07 -13.78
N TYR A 115 -1.20 23.76 -13.78
CA TYR A 115 -2.23 23.13 -12.97
C TYR A 115 -1.91 21.65 -12.73
N PRO A 116 -1.00 21.31 -11.80
CA PRO A 116 -0.69 19.92 -11.51
C PRO A 116 -1.93 19.20 -10.99
N LYS A 117 -2.14 17.98 -11.49
CA LYS A 117 -3.25 17.09 -11.09
C LYS A 117 -2.68 15.76 -10.67
N ALA A 118 -3.20 15.22 -9.58
CA ALA A 118 -2.88 13.89 -9.10
C ALA A 118 -4.05 12.94 -9.32
N VAL A 119 -3.75 11.68 -9.65
CA VAL A 119 -4.71 10.59 -9.70
C VAL A 119 -4.22 9.53 -8.71
N VAL A 120 -5.08 9.17 -7.75
CA VAL A 120 -4.78 8.19 -6.71
C VAL A 120 -5.57 6.91 -7.02
N PHE A 121 -4.86 5.78 -7.02
CA PHE A 121 -5.46 4.45 -7.16
C PHE A 121 -5.31 3.71 -5.82
N SER A 122 -6.36 3.02 -5.40
CA SER A 122 -6.36 2.11 -4.25
C SER A 122 -6.98 0.78 -4.67
N GLU A 123 -6.55 -0.29 -4.01
CA GLU A 123 -7.24 -1.59 -4.02
C GLU A 123 -8.28 -1.66 -2.89
#